data_AF-A0A1C7DP82-F1
#
_entry.id   AF-A0A1C7DP82-F1
#
_cell.length_a   1.000
_cell.length_b   1.000
_cell.length_c   1.000
_cell.angle_alpha   90.00
_cell.angle_beta   90.00
_cell.angle_gamma   90.00
#
_symmetry.space_group_name_H-M   'P 1'
#
loop_
_entity.id
_entity.type
_entity.pdbx_description
1 polymer ?
#
loop_
_entity_poly.entity_id
_entity_poly.type
_entity_poly.pdbx_seq_one_letter_code
_entity_poly.pdbx_strand_id
1 'polypeptide(L)'
;MFRFKRSSSSTNLDLTELKTFVSKTLEVMLISREETIYPIRKYDLLLVFTWEKNCIEGSIFQLSRYQSSKNSSSYILNAPLFLEKRDFYREAKSIVFIDTEKVSRLTAQNLLAFQTICKLIDIFDIEATSSNRYKCIWKED
;
A
#
# COMPACT_ATOMS: atom_id res chain seq x y z
N MET A 1 -0.23 7.09 -18.73
CA MET A 1 -0.59 5.67 -18.87
C MET A 1 0.68 4.88 -19.13
N PHE A 2 1.25 4.23 -18.12
CA PHE A 2 2.48 3.46 -18.27
C PHE A 2 2.16 2.06 -18.81
N ARG A 3 2.69 1.71 -19.99
CA ARG A 3 2.59 0.37 -20.56
C ARG A 3 3.87 -0.41 -20.21
N PHE A 4 3.79 -1.30 -19.23
CA PHE A 4 4.89 -2.19 -18.88
C PHE A 4 4.83 -3.46 -19.74
N LYS A 5 5.91 -3.71 -20.51
CA LYS A 5 6.13 -4.96 -21.25
C LYS A 5 6.19 -6.11 -20.25
N ARG A 6 5.31 -7.10 -20.41
CA ARG A 6 5.36 -8.38 -19.68
C ARG A 6 6.63 -9.13 -20.07
N SER A 7 7.69 -9.06 -19.26
CA SER A 7 8.80 -10.02 -19.33
C SER A 7 8.48 -11.19 -18.40
N SER A 8 8.22 -12.34 -19.02
CA SER A 8 8.04 -13.64 -18.36
C SER A 8 9.36 -14.11 -17.77
N SER A 9 9.60 -13.82 -16.49
CA SER A 9 10.42 -14.67 -15.62
C SER A 9 9.52 -15.12 -14.49
N SER A 10 9.44 -16.43 -14.25
CA SER A 10 8.64 -17.09 -13.23
C SER A 10 9.09 -16.71 -11.82
N THR A 11 8.85 -15.46 -11.42
CA THR A 11 8.80 -15.09 -10.02
C THR A 11 7.39 -15.46 -9.58
N ASN A 12 7.24 -16.59 -8.87
CA ASN A 12 5.98 -17.00 -8.26
C ASN A 12 5.59 -15.99 -7.19
N LEU A 13 5.08 -14.84 -7.63
CA LEU A 13 4.49 -13.84 -6.78
C LEU A 13 3.12 -14.37 -6.35
N ASP A 14 2.98 -14.68 -5.07
CA ASP A 14 1.70 -15.10 -4.52
C ASP A 14 0.78 -13.87 -4.39
N LEU A 15 -0.08 -13.68 -5.40
CA LEU A 15 -1.05 -12.59 -5.43
C LEU A 15 -2.05 -12.70 -4.29
N THR A 16 -2.41 -13.91 -3.87
CA THR A 16 -3.36 -14.16 -2.78
C THR A 16 -2.76 -13.71 -1.45
N GLU A 17 -1.48 -14.02 -1.23
CA GLU A 17 -0.69 -13.53 -0.09
C GLU A 17 -0.69 -11.98 -0.06
N LEU A 18 -0.37 -11.33 -1.18
CA LEU A 18 -0.34 -9.85 -1.26
C LEU A 18 -1.71 -9.20 -1.07
N LYS A 19 -2.76 -9.74 -1.70
CA LYS A 19 -4.15 -9.31 -1.48
C LYS A 19 -4.48 -9.39 0.02
N THR A 20 -4.15 -10.52 0.65
CA THR A 20 -4.41 -10.72 2.09
C THR A 20 -3.69 -9.68 2.95
N PHE A 21 -2.43 -9.36 2.64
CA PHE A 21 -1.69 -8.34 3.39
C PHE A 21 -2.34 -6.97 3.24
N VAL A 22 -2.60 -6.52 2.00
CA VAL A 22 -3.22 -5.22 1.75
C VAL A 22 -4.60 -5.12 2.40
N SER A 23 -5.47 -6.12 2.21
CA SER A 23 -6.81 -6.13 2.80
C SER A 23 -6.77 -6.04 4.32
N LYS A 24 -5.97 -6.88 4.99
CA LYS A 24 -5.91 -6.89 6.45
C LYS A 24 -5.35 -5.59 7.02
N THR A 25 -4.31 -5.02 6.40
CA THR A 25 -3.74 -3.74 6.85
C THR A 25 -4.76 -2.61 6.71
N LEU A 26 -5.46 -2.55 5.59
CA LEU A 26 -6.54 -1.58 5.35
C LEU A 26 -7.68 -1.76 6.36
N GLU A 27 -8.23 -2.97 6.48
CA GLU A 27 -9.37 -3.27 7.36
C GLU A 27 -9.07 -2.95 8.82
N VAL A 28 -7.86 -3.29 9.31
CA VAL A 28 -7.44 -2.94 10.67
C VAL A 28 -7.40 -1.43 10.86
N MET A 29 -6.81 -0.67 9.91
CA MET A 29 -6.78 0.79 9.97
C MET A 29 -8.20 1.38 9.98
N LEU A 30 -9.12 0.84 9.19
CA LEU A 30 -10.51 1.30 9.14
C LEU A 30 -11.25 1.09 10.48
N ILE A 31 -10.93 0.01 11.19
CA ILE A 31 -11.51 -0.33 12.49
C ILE A 31 -10.89 0.50 13.61
N SER A 32 -9.55 0.56 13.68
CA SER A 32 -8.84 1.24 14.76
C SER A 32 -8.85 2.76 14.62
N ARG A 33 -8.95 3.27 13.38
CA ARG A 33 -8.68 4.68 13.03
C ARG A 33 -7.26 5.12 13.36
N GLU A 34 -6.35 4.17 13.55
CA GLU A 34 -4.93 4.39 13.81
C GLU A 34 -4.09 4.02 12.59
N GLU A 35 -2.90 4.62 12.48
CA GLU A 35 -1.89 4.18 11.52
C GLU A 35 -1.61 2.69 11.69
N THR A 36 -1.75 1.93 10.61
CA THR A 36 -1.49 0.49 10.60
C THR A 36 -0.32 0.18 9.68
N ILE A 37 0.68 -0.48 10.25
CA ILE A 37 1.94 -0.79 9.59
C ILE A 37 2.06 -2.30 9.43
N TYR A 38 2.43 -2.76 8.25
CA TYR A 38 2.64 -4.17 7.94
C TYR A 38 3.98 -4.43 7.22
N PRO A 39 4.96 -5.06 7.89
CA PRO A 39 6.25 -5.38 7.28
C PRO A 39 6.18 -6.65 6.41
N ILE A 40 6.44 -6.50 5.12
CA ILE A 40 6.49 -7.61 4.15
C ILE A 40 7.94 -8.00 3.92
N ARG A 41 8.54 -8.66 4.93
CA ARG A 41 9.98 -8.98 4.99
C ARG A 41 10.51 -9.69 3.76
N LYS A 42 9.70 -10.58 3.16
CA LYS A 42 10.02 -11.35 1.94
C LYS A 42 10.42 -10.46 0.76
N TYR A 43 9.92 -9.23 0.70
CA TYR A 43 10.16 -8.30 -0.41
C TYR A 43 10.89 -7.02 0.02
N ASP A 44 11.42 -6.95 1.25
CA ASP A 44 12.01 -5.72 1.81
C ASP A 44 11.07 -4.50 1.72
N LEU A 45 9.76 -4.73 1.85
CA LEU A 45 8.72 -3.69 1.79
C LEU A 45 8.03 -3.52 3.14
N LEU A 46 7.55 -2.31 3.37
CA LEU A 46 6.68 -1.96 4.49
C LEU A 46 5.45 -1.26 3.93
N LEU A 47 4.28 -1.81 4.20
CA LEU A 47 3.00 -1.21 3.84
C LEU A 47 2.47 -0.42 5.03
N VAL A 48 2.01 0.80 4.79
CA VAL A 48 1.39 1.65 5.80
C VAL A 48 0.06 2.15 5.26
N PHE A 49 -1.00 1.98 6.05
CA PHE A 49 -2.26 2.66 5.83
C PHE A 49 -2.54 3.65 6.95
N THR A 50 -2.93 4.87 6.59
CA THR A 50 -3.38 5.89 7.54
C THR A 50 -4.72 6.46 7.13
N TRP A 51 -5.49 6.89 8.13
CA TRP A 51 -6.69 7.68 7.93
C TRP A 51 -6.39 9.13 8.26
N GLU A 52 -6.28 9.98 7.25
CA GLU A 52 -6.03 11.42 7.42
C GLU A 52 -7.26 12.23 7.02
N LYS A 53 -7.96 12.81 8.00
CA LYS A 53 -9.20 13.58 7.80
C LYS A 53 -10.27 12.74 7.09
N ASN A 54 -10.39 12.90 5.78
CA ASN A 54 -11.35 12.23 4.90
C ASN A 54 -10.65 11.35 3.85
N CYS A 55 -9.35 11.17 3.95
CA CYS A 55 -8.56 10.41 3.00
C CYS A 55 -7.99 9.16 3.65
N ILE A 56 -8.00 8.08 2.89
CA ILE A 56 -7.18 6.92 3.14
C ILE A 56 -5.87 7.13 2.39
N GLU A 57 -4.75 7.03 3.10
CA GLU A 57 -3.43 7.01 2.48
C GLU A 57 -2.88 5.59 2.54
N GLY A 58 -2.47 5.07 1.38
CA GLY A 58 -1.66 3.87 1.27
C GLY A 58 -0.23 4.25 0.87
N SER A 59 0.73 3.94 1.74
CA SER A 59 2.15 4.27 1.55
C SER A 59 3.01 3.01 1.60
N ILE A 60 4.02 2.94 0.72
CA ILE A 60 4.98 1.83 0.67
C ILE A 60 6.38 2.38 0.93
N PHE A 61 7.10 1.77 1.88
CA PHE A 61 8.49 2.08 2.20
C PHE A 61 9.39 0.88 1.94
N GLN A 62 10.69 1.14 1.79
CA GLN A 62 11.70 0.09 1.84
C GLN A 62 12.00 -0.25 3.30
N LEU A 63 11.77 -1.50 3.69
CA LEU A 63 11.85 -1.96 5.08
C LEU A 63 13.26 -1.77 5.67
N SER A 64 14.30 -2.20 4.95
CA SER A 64 15.71 -2.09 5.36
C SER A 64 16.19 -0.67 5.59
N ARG A 65 15.51 0.32 5.01
CA ARG A 65 15.84 1.74 5.17
C ARG A 65 14.89 2.45 6.12
N TYR A 66 13.84 1.79 6.59
CA TYR A 66 12.80 2.39 7.41
C TYR A 66 13.35 2.87 8.76
N GLN A 67 13.17 4.16 9.05
CA GLN A 67 13.56 4.78 10.31
C GLN A 67 12.31 5.34 10.97
N SER A 68 12.05 4.87 12.19
CA SER A 68 10.99 5.42 13.03
C SER A 68 11.59 6.31 14.11
N SER A 69 11.00 7.48 14.27
CA SER A 69 11.32 8.41 15.36
C SER A 69 10.68 7.92 16.66
N LYS A 70 11.47 7.74 17.72
CA LYS A 70 10.94 7.42 19.06
C LYS A 70 10.22 8.60 19.73
N ASN A 71 10.32 9.83 19.19
CA ASN A 71 9.99 11.07 19.90
C ASN A 71 9.03 12.02 19.16
N SER A 72 8.42 11.63 18.03
CA SER A 72 7.48 12.50 17.29
C SER A 72 6.17 11.80 16.96
N SER A 73 5.10 12.58 16.91
CA SER A 73 3.74 12.17 16.51
C SER A 73 3.59 11.82 15.02
N SER A 74 4.65 12.01 14.21
CA SER A 74 4.77 11.42 12.87
C SER A 74 5.92 10.43 12.88
N TYR A 75 5.62 9.17 12.54
CA TYR A 75 6.43 8.00 12.84
C TYR A 75 7.45 7.65 11.76
N ILE A 76 7.60 8.46 10.70
CA ILE A 76 8.36 8.09 9.49
C ILE A 76 9.29 9.21 9.05
N LEU A 77 10.60 8.99 9.17
CA LEU A 77 11.62 9.99 8.80
C LEU A 77 12.02 9.95 7.32
N ASN A 78 11.66 8.90 6.61
CA ASN A 78 12.08 8.69 5.23
C ASN A 78 10.92 8.92 4.28
N ALA A 79 11.17 9.53 3.12
CA ALA A 79 10.17 9.60 2.06
C ALA A 79 9.76 8.19 1.58
N PRO A 80 8.46 7.93 1.36
CA PRO A 80 7.98 6.66 0.82
C PRO A 80 8.51 6.39 -0.58
N LEU A 81 8.52 5.11 -0.98
CA LEU A 81 8.69 4.71 -2.38
C LEU A 81 7.44 5.05 -3.21
N PHE A 82 6.29 4.94 -2.58
CA PHE A 82 4.97 5.17 -3.16
C PHE A 82 4.03 5.72 -2.09
N LEU A 83 3.19 6.67 -2.47
CA LEU A 83 2.10 7.17 -1.64
C LEU A 83 0.91 7.44 -2.54
N GLU A 84 -0.24 6.95 -2.12
CA GLU A 84 -1.52 7.25 -2.75
C GLU A 84 -2.53 7.69 -1.69
N LYS A 85 -3.06 8.91 -1.83
CA LYS A 85 -4.19 9.40 -1.02
C LYS A 85 -5.47 9.32 -1.83
N ARG A 86 -6.47 8.61 -1.32
CA ARG A 86 -7.81 8.49 -1.88
C ARG A 86 -8.84 9.10 -0.94
N ASP A 87 -9.68 9.99 -1.44
CA ASP A 87 -10.82 10.51 -0.68
C ASP A 87 -11.81 9.36 -0.40
N PHE A 88 -12.21 9.21 0.85
CA PHE A 88 -13.11 8.15 1.29
C PHE A 88 -14.57 8.41 0.88
N TYR A 89 -14.98 9.67 0.76
CA TYR A 89 -16.38 10.05 0.53
C TYR A 89 -16.65 10.52 -0.91
N ARG A 90 -15.62 10.91 -1.66
CA ARG A 90 -15.75 11.43 -3.03
C ARG A 90 -15.08 10.49 -4.01
N GLU A 91 -15.68 10.32 -5.20
CA GLU A 91 -15.07 9.65 -6.36
C GLU A 91 -13.92 10.48 -6.98
N ALA A 92 -13.21 11.28 -6.18
CA ALA A 92 -12.25 12.25 -6.67
C ALA A 92 -10.81 11.71 -6.68
N LYS A 93 -10.10 12.15 -7.74
CA LYS A 93 -8.70 11.87 -8.11
C LYS A 93 -7.80 11.54 -6.92
N SER A 94 -7.15 10.38 -7.00
CA SER A 94 -6.08 10.04 -6.08
C SER A 94 -4.86 10.95 -6.29
N ILE A 95 -4.21 11.32 -5.19
CA ILE A 95 -2.90 11.98 -5.23
C ILE A 95 -1.86 10.87 -5.17
N VAL A 96 -1.13 10.66 -6.26
CA VAL A 96 -0.13 9.60 -6.38
C VAL A 96 1.27 10.20 -6.45
N PHE A 97 2.16 9.70 -5.60
CA PHE A 97 3.60 9.98 -5.60
C PHE A 97 4.39 8.67 -5.76
N ILE A 98 5.44 8.68 -6.58
CA ILE A 98 6.35 7.54 -6.77
C ILE A 98 7.80 8.06 -6.81
N ASP A 99 8.66 7.54 -5.95
CA ASP A 99 10.11 7.79 -5.98
C ASP A 99 10.76 6.85 -7.02
N THR A 100 10.75 7.26 -8.28
CA THR A 100 11.24 6.44 -9.40
C THR A 100 12.72 6.08 -9.27
N GLU A 101 13.52 6.96 -8.67
CA GLU A 101 14.94 6.72 -8.46
C GLU A 101 15.15 5.57 -7.47
N LYS A 102 14.50 5.61 -6.30
CA LYS A 102 14.61 4.50 -5.33
C LYS A 102 13.96 3.21 -5.84
N VAL A 103 12.83 3.29 -6.53
CA VAL A 103 12.15 2.12 -7.11
C VAL A 103 13.03 1.41 -8.14
N SER A 104 13.80 2.15 -8.94
CA SER A 104 14.74 1.58 -9.92
C SER A 104 15.87 0.73 -9.31
N ARG A 105 16.13 0.90 -8.01
CA ARG A 105 17.18 0.18 -7.26
C ARG A 105 16.66 -1.10 -6.58
N LEU A 106 15.37 -1.40 -6.68
CA LEU A 106 14.80 -2.63 -6.14
C LEU A 106 15.25 -3.84 -6.96
N THR A 107 15.40 -4.99 -6.30
CA THR A 107 15.56 -6.27 -7.00
C THR A 107 14.34 -6.56 -7.85
N ALA A 108 14.47 -7.37 -8.90
CA ALA A 108 13.34 -7.70 -9.78
C ALA A 108 12.13 -8.27 -9.02
N GLN A 109 12.37 -9.12 -8.02
CA GLN A 109 11.33 -9.69 -7.17
C GLN A 109 10.64 -8.62 -6.30
N ASN A 110 11.41 -7.73 -5.67
CA ASN A 110 10.86 -6.66 -4.83
C ASN A 110 10.10 -5.63 -5.67
N LEU A 111 10.61 -5.32 -6.86
CA LEU A 111 9.96 -4.43 -7.82
C LEU A 111 8.61 -5.00 -8.27
N LEU A 112 8.53 -6.29 -8.56
CA LEU A 112 7.28 -6.95 -8.95
C LEU A 112 6.25 -6.93 -7.82
N ALA A 113 6.68 -7.20 -6.57
CA ALA A 113 5.81 -7.10 -5.40
C ALA A 113 5.33 -5.67 -5.18
N PHE A 114 6.25 -4.69 -5.24
CA PHE A 114 5.94 -3.26 -5.14
C PHE A 114 4.89 -2.82 -6.16
N GLN A 115 5.10 -3.13 -7.45
CA GLN A 115 4.16 -2.79 -8.52
C GLN A 115 2.79 -3.44 -8.31
N THR A 116 2.76 -4.67 -7.80
CA THR A 116 1.52 -5.38 -7.52
C THR A 116 0.76 -4.72 -6.37
N ILE A 117 1.45 -4.37 -5.28
CA ILE A 117 0.84 -3.66 -4.15
C ILE A 117 0.33 -2.28 -4.57
N CYS A 118 1.07 -1.53 -5.39
CA CYS A 118 0.60 -0.24 -5.92
C CYS A 118 -0.75 -0.40 -6.64
N LYS A 119 -0.88 -1.42 -7.50
CA LYS A 119 -2.15 -1.71 -8.18
C LYS A 119 -3.25 -2.10 -7.21
N LEU A 120 -2.94 -2.87 -6.17
CA LEU A 120 -3.92 -3.23 -5.15
C LEU A 120 -4.40 -1.99 -4.36
N ILE A 121 -3.52 -1.03 -4.09
CA ILE A 121 -3.88 0.26 -3.46
C ILE A 121 -4.80 1.08 -4.38
N ASP A 122 -4.57 1.05 -5.69
CA ASP A 122 -5.38 1.77 -6.68
C ASP A 122 -6.81 1.17 -6.81
N ILE A 123 -6.93 -0.17 -6.85
CA ILE A 123 -8.18 -0.86 -7.23
C ILE A 123 -9.05 -1.38 -6.08
N PHE A 124 -8.62 -1.27 -4.81
CA PHE A 124 -9.46 -1.78 -3.72
C PHE A 124 -10.77 -0.99 -3.62
N ASP A 125 -11.79 -1.61 -3.05
CA ASP A 125 -12.96 -0.90 -2.55
C ASP A 125 -13.28 -1.33 -1.12
N ILE A 126 -14.17 -0.58 -0.48
CA ILE A 126 -14.52 -0.79 0.91
C ILE A 126 -16.02 -1.02 1.00
N GLU A 127 -16.40 -2.20 1.49
CA GLU A 127 -17.78 -2.51 1.84
C GLU A 127 -17.97 -2.35 3.35
N ALA A 128 -18.94 -1.53 3.75
CA ALA A 128 -19.35 -1.40 5.14
C ALA A 128 -20.47 -2.41 5.42
N THR A 129 -20.25 -3.32 6.36
CA THR A 129 -21.29 -4.27 6.79
C THR A 129 -22.17 -3.66 7.89
N SER A 130 -23.37 -4.21 8.06
CA SER A 130 -24.32 -3.82 9.12
C SER A 130 -23.78 -3.92 10.55
N SER A 131 -22.65 -4.61 10.75
CA SER A 131 -21.96 -4.77 12.02
C SER A 131 -20.83 -3.75 12.26
N ASN A 132 -20.77 -2.68 11.48
CA ASN A 132 -19.67 -1.68 11.49
C ASN A 132 -18.29 -2.32 11.23
N ARG A 133 -18.27 -3.46 10.54
CA ARG A 133 -17.04 -4.07 10.02
C ARG A 133 -16.84 -3.59 8.60
N TYR A 134 -15.65 -3.11 8.32
CA TYR A 134 -15.21 -2.78 6.97
C TYR A 134 -14.55 -4.00 6.36
N LYS A 135 -14.85 -4.25 5.08
CA LYS A 135 -14.22 -5.31 4.31
C LYS A 135 -13.59 -4.73 3.06
N CYS A 136 -12.34 -5.09 2.83
CA CYS A 136 -11.67 -4.81 1.58
C CYS A 136 -12.21 -5.76 0.50
N ILE A 137 -12.71 -5.19 -0.58
CA ILE A 137 -13.09 -5.93 -1.79
C ILE A 137 -12.24 -5.44 -2.96
N TRP A 138 -12.17 -6.24 -4.02
CA TRP A 138 -11.37 -5.92 -5.19
C TRP A 138 -12.32 -5.57 -6.32
N LYS A 139 -12.17 -4.37 -6.91
CA LYS A 139 -12.81 -4.09 -8.20
C LYS A 139 -12.06 -4.91 -9.25
N GLU A 140 -12.64 -6.04 -9.62
CA GLU A 140 -12.17 -6.78 -10.80
C GLU A 140 -12.82 -6.10 -12.02
N ASP A 141 -11.99 -5.59 -12.92
CA ASP A 141 -12.42 -5.17 -14.26
C ASP A 141 -12.83 -6.38 -15.12
#